data_AF-A0A5C6TT45-F1
#
_entry.id   AF-A0A5C6TT45-F1
#
_cell.length_a   1.000
_cell.length_b   1.000
_cell.length_c   1.000
_cell.angle_alpha   90.00
_cell.angle_beta   90.00
_cell.angle_gamma   90.00
#
_symmetry.space_group_name_H-M   'P 1'
#
loop_
_entity.id
_entity.type
_entity.pdbx_description
1 polymer ?
#
loop_
_entity_poly.entity_id
_entity_poly.type
_entity_poly.pdbx_seq_one_letter_code
_entity_poly.pdbx_strand_id
1 'polypeptide(L)' 'MFGPSLTSIFRSRWMALIWAAMVIWFAVDVAGSAPNPSANRSIAATADATGAPVANEDVAALRRFTQGH' A
#
# COMPACT_ATOMS: atom_id res chain seq x y z
N MET A 1 -41.67 8.85 -31.29
CA MET A 1 -40.76 8.32 -30.26
C MET A 1 -39.35 8.76 -30.62
N PHE A 2 -38.83 9.83 -30.00
CA PHE A 2 -37.47 10.30 -30.29
C PHE A 2 -36.50 9.55 -29.37
N GLY A 3 -35.66 8.70 -29.98
CA GLY A 3 -34.66 7.90 -29.28
C GLY A 3 -33.64 8.78 -28.55
N PRO A 4 -33.03 8.26 -27.46
CA PRO A 4 -32.16 9.04 -26.60
C PRO A 4 -31.04 9.69 -27.41
N SER A 5 -30.96 11.02 -27.32
CA SER A 5 -30.00 11.85 -28.03
C SER A 5 -28.56 11.49 -27.64
N LEU A 6 -27.66 11.54 -28.62
CA LEU A 6 -26.22 11.29 -28.49
C LEU A 6 -25.55 12.07 -27.32
N THR A 7 -26.19 13.11 -26.81
CA THR A 7 -25.82 13.86 -25.61
C THR A 7 -25.69 12.99 -24.35
N SER A 8 -26.47 11.90 -24.24
CA SER A 8 -26.38 10.96 -23.10
C SER A 8 -25.03 10.21 -23.08
N ILE A 9 -24.44 9.95 -24.26
CA ILE A 9 -23.11 9.33 -24.39
C ILE A 9 -22.01 10.25 -23.86
N PHE A 10 -22.09 11.55 -24.13
CA PHE A 10 -21.03 12.49 -23.74
C PHE A 10 -20.93 12.62 -22.21
N ARG A 11 -22.06 12.53 -21.48
CA ARG A 11 -22.03 12.55 -20.02
C ARG A 11 -21.46 11.27 -19.41
N SER A 12 -21.67 10.12 -20.05
CA SER A 12 -21.03 8.85 -19.66
C SER A 12 -19.51 8.90 -19.84
N ARG A 13 -19.02 9.52 -20.92
CA ARG A 13 -17.58 9.63 -21.19
C ARG A 13 -16.85 10.55 -20.23
N TRP A 14 -17.42 11.71 -19.91
CA TRP A 14 -16.83 12.63 -18.95
C TRP A 14 -16.80 12.04 -17.53
N MET A 15 -17.85 11.31 -17.13
CA MET A 15 -17.85 10.62 -15.83
C MET A 15 -16.83 9.50 -15.77
N ALA A 16 -16.61 8.77 -16.88
CA ALA A 16 -15.53 7.77 -16.94
C ALA A 16 -14.14 8.39 -16.79
N LEU A 17 -13.91 9.59 -17.35
CA LEU A 17 -12.63 10.31 -17.18
C LEU A 17 -12.41 10.77 -15.74
N ILE A 18 -13.45 11.31 -15.10
CA ILE A 18 -13.38 11.72 -13.68
C ILE A 18 -13.13 10.50 -12.79
N TRP A 19 -13.80 9.38 -13.09
CA TRP A 19 -13.60 8.13 -12.35
C TRP A 19 -12.18 7.59 -12.51
N ALA A 20 -11.66 7.57 -13.75
CA ALA A 20 -10.29 7.17 -14.03
C ALA A 20 -9.27 8.07 -13.31
N ALA A 21 -9.50 9.38 -13.29
CA ALA A 21 -8.65 10.32 -12.56
C ALA A 21 -8.62 10.02 -11.05
N MET A 22 -9.76 9.69 -10.43
CA MET A 22 -9.79 9.28 -9.02
C MET A 22 -9.04 7.97 -8.77
N VAL A 23 -9.17 6.97 -9.65
CA VAL A 23 -8.45 5.68 -9.50
C VAL A 23 -6.94 5.88 -9.64
N ILE A 24 -6.49 6.66 -10.62
CA ILE A 24 -5.08 6.97 -10.82
C ILE A 24 -4.53 7.70 -9.59
N TRP A 25 -5.27 8.69 -9.07
CA TRP A 25 -4.87 9.41 -7.87
C TRP A 25 -4.76 8.49 -6.65
N PHE A 26 -5.76 7.64 -6.39
CA PHE A 26 -5.73 6.67 -5.29
C PHE A 26 -4.56 5.69 -5.42
N ALA A 27 -4.26 5.21 -6.63
CA ALA A 27 -3.14 4.31 -6.87
C ALA A 27 -1.79 4.96 -6.55
N VAL A 28 -1.61 6.25 -6.88
CA VAL A 28 -0.40 7.02 -6.53
C VAL A 28 -0.28 7.19 -5.02
N ASP A 29 -1.37 7.50 -4.33
CA ASP A 29 -1.40 7.64 -2.87
C ASP A 29 -1.05 6.33 -2.13
N VAL A 30 -1.64 5.22 -2.58
CA VAL A 30 -1.34 3.88 -2.06
C VAL A 30 0.10 3.45 -2.38
N ALA A 31 0.59 3.68 -3.60
CA ALA A 31 1.96 3.33 -3.99
C ALA A 31 3.01 4.17 -3.24
N GLY A 32 2.72 5.46 -3.01
CA GLY A 32 3.58 6.36 -2.22
C GLY A 32 3.59 6.04 -0.72
N SER A 33 2.55 5.34 -0.22
CA SER A 33 2.48 4.83 1.14
C SER A 33 3.32 3.57 1.36
N ALA A 34 3.90 2.99 0.30
CA ALA A 34 4.86 1.90 0.46
C ALA A 34 6.11 2.42 1.20
N PRO A 35 6.55 1.75 2.28
CA PRO A 35 7.76 2.15 2.99
C PRO A 35 8.94 2.12 2.01
N ASN A 36 9.51 3.29 1.74
CA ASN A 36 10.68 3.40 0.87
C ASN A 36 11.82 2.58 1.47
N PRO A 37 12.32 1.51 0.81
CA PRO A 37 13.39 0.69 1.35
C PRO A 37 14.69 1.49 1.59
N SER A 38 14.83 2.65 0.93
CA SER A 38 15.96 3.57 1.13
C SER A 38 15.81 4.49 2.35
N ALA A 39 14.60 4.69 2.87
CA ALA A 39 14.36 5.43 4.11
C ALA A 39 14.64 4.57 5.36
N ASN A 40 14.70 3.24 5.20
CA ASN A 40 14.98 2.27 6.27
C ASN A 40 16.48 2.10 6.59
N ARG A 41 17.34 3.04 6.15
CA ARG A 41 18.77 3.07 6.54
C ARG A 41 19.01 3.66 7.93
N SER A 42 17.98 4.17 8.59
CA SER A 42 18.01 4.34 10.03
C SER A 42 17.51 3.03 10.64
N ILE A 43 18.44 2.17 11.04
CA ILE A 43 18.15 1.01 11.88
C ILE A 43 17.58 1.58 13.19
N ALA A 44 16.27 1.84 13.22
CA ALA A 44 15.57 2.01 14.47
C ALA A 44 15.85 0.71 15.23
N ALA A 45 16.54 0.81 16.36
CA ALA A 45 16.80 -0.32 17.24
C ALA A 45 15.47 -1.03 17.44
N THR A 46 15.31 -2.18 16.78
CA THR A 46 14.05 -2.91 16.81
C THR A 46 13.89 -3.34 18.26
N ALA A 47 12.89 -2.79 18.94
CA ALA A 47 12.62 -3.08 20.34
C ALA A 47 11.50 -4.13 20.40
N ASP A 48 11.61 -5.06 21.35
CA ASP A 48 10.60 -6.08 21.59
C ASP A 48 9.34 -5.48 22.24
N ALA A 49 8.33 -6.31 22.47
CA ALA A 49 7.07 -5.87 23.09
C ALA A 49 7.23 -5.30 24.51
N THR A 50 8.41 -5.46 25.13
CA THR A 50 8.76 -4.92 26.44
C THR A 50 9.62 -3.66 26.35
N GLY A 51 9.96 -3.21 25.14
CA GLY A 51 10.82 -2.06 24.88
C GLY A 51 12.31 -2.37 25.00
N ALA A 52 12.70 -3.62 25.18
CA ALA A 52 14.10 -4.05 25.19
C ALA A 52 14.63 -4.16 23.75
N PRO A 53 15.90 -3.82 23.48
CA PRO A 53 16.47 -3.97 22.15
C PRO A 53 16.48 -5.46 21.76
N VAL A 54 15.92 -5.79 20.59
CA VAL A 54 15.94 -7.15 20.04
C VAL A 54 17.39 -7.54 19.78
N ALA A 55 17.84 -8.59 20.47
CA ALA A 55 19.19 -9.09 20.33
C ALA A 55 19.26 -10.19 19.24
N ASN A 56 20.46 -10.41 18.69
CA ASN A 56 20.64 -11.35 17.57
C ASN A 56 20.32 -12.81 17.98
N GLU A 57 20.52 -13.12 19.25
CA GLU A 57 20.16 -14.39 19.90
C GLU A 57 18.64 -14.66 19.85
N ASP A 58 17.80 -13.63 20.01
CA ASP A 58 16.34 -13.77 19.98
C ASP A 58 15.86 -14.14 18.57
N VAL A 59 16.45 -13.50 17.55
CA VAL A 59 16.17 -13.80 16.14
C VAL A 59 16.61 -15.23 15.78
N ALA A 60 17.73 -15.69 16.34
CA ALA A 60 18.20 -17.06 16.14
C ALA A 60 17.28 -18.10 16.79
N ALA A 61 16.75 -17.80 17.98
CA ALA A 61 15.78 -18.65 18.66
C ALA A 61 14.45 -18.76 17.87
N LEU A 62 13.93 -17.63 17.38
CA LEU A 62 12.72 -17.59 16.56
C LEU A 62 12.86 -18.39 15.26
N ARG A 63 13.98 -18.24 14.54
CA ARG A 63 14.24 -19.00 13.31
C ARG A 63 14.24 -20.52 13.53
N ARG A 64 14.81 -20.98 14.65
CA ARG A 64 14.81 -22.41 15.02
C ARG A 64 13.40 -22.90 15.33
N PHE A 65 12.60 -22.10 16.03
CA PHE A 65 11.21 -22.43 16.34
C PHE A 65 10.36 -22.56 15.07
N THR A 66 10.46 -21.59 14.14
CA THR A 66 9.71 -21.61 12.87
C THR A 66 10.15 -22.74 11.92
N GLN A 67 11.39 -23.21 12.04
CA GLN A 67 11.93 -24.28 11.18
C GLN A 67 11.71 -25.70 11.75
N GLY A 68 11.30 -25.81 13.02
CA GLY A 68 11.03 -27.07 13.72
C GLY A 68 9.58 -27.54 13.64
N HIS A 69 8.78 -26.99 12.73
CA HIS A 69 7.38 -27.33 12.50
C HIS A 69 7.12 -27.62 11.02
#